data_AF-A0A5N5N700-F1
#
_entry.id   AF-A0A5N5N700-F1
#
_cell.length_a   1.000
_cell.length_b   1.000
_cell.length_c   1.000
_cell.angle_alpha   90.00
_cell.angle_beta   90.00
_cell.angle_gamma   90.00
#
_symmetry.space_group_name_H-M   'P 1'
#
loop_
_entity.id
_entity.type
_entity.pdbx_description
1 polymer ?
#
loop_
_entity_poly.entity_id
_entity_poly.type
_entity_poly.pdbx_seq_one_letter_code
_entity_poly.pdbx_strand_id
1 'polypeptide(L)'
;MAATNDHIPIQNGDHSENDVDLQTKISDFEAQLSQLRSQQHQKPQSASQFHDNSVSHLDSPTHSHNATHPSPTFPPSTHLLLLLSDSALPLGSFAFSSGLESFLAHTTRTPQPPPQLFTTTFLPLSISSYASTTLPFVLAAHASPHLLPDLDDALDAATICTVARRASVAQGRALLGIWERSFAPGRHDIAGAGDEKAGEELLQFSRLLRSSSSSRASSTDGGDGGGGELPPAVAAHIPPLFGAVCRAAGLDRQATATVYMLNHVKALVSAAVRRGMFGPYQAQKILASTQVRQTVEAVVAREWNTHWWEAGQGVPVMDLWVGRHEMLYSRIFNS
;
A
#
# COMPACT_ATOMS: atom_id res chain seq x y z
N MET A 1 -11.51 60.13 45.26
CA MET A 1 -11.78 60.91 44.04
C MET A 1 -11.94 59.93 42.88
N ALA A 2 -13.06 60.05 42.19
CA ALA A 2 -13.62 59.06 41.27
C ALA A 2 -12.79 58.87 39.98
N ALA A 3 -12.75 57.63 39.49
CA ALA A 3 -12.33 57.31 38.12
C ALA A 3 -13.56 57.41 37.20
N THR A 4 -13.49 58.32 36.24
CA THR A 4 -14.46 58.54 35.17
C THR A 4 -14.30 57.48 34.07
N ASN A 5 -15.44 56.94 33.64
CA ASN A 5 -15.57 55.90 32.63
C ASN A 5 -15.94 56.57 31.30
N ASP A 6 -15.01 56.63 30.34
CA ASP A 6 -15.27 57.17 29.00
C ASP A 6 -15.83 56.08 28.07
N HIS A 7 -17.05 56.31 27.59
CA HIS A 7 -17.80 55.45 26.68
C HIS A 7 -17.62 55.97 25.25
N ILE A 8 -16.96 55.19 24.39
CA ILE A 8 -16.80 55.47 22.95
C ILE A 8 -18.00 54.86 22.20
N PRO A 9 -18.75 55.62 21.38
CA PRO A 9 -19.88 55.07 20.61
C PRO A 9 -19.39 54.33 19.36
N ILE A 10 -19.87 53.09 19.18
CA ILE A 10 -19.66 52.30 17.97
C ILE A 10 -20.64 52.79 16.89
N GLN A 11 -20.10 53.29 15.78
CA GLN A 11 -20.85 53.55 14.55
C GLN A 11 -21.25 52.21 13.90
N ASN A 12 -22.56 51.94 13.84
CA ASN A 12 -23.11 50.87 13.02
C ASN A 12 -23.00 51.26 11.54
N GLY A 13 -21.95 50.78 10.89
CA GLY A 13 -21.74 50.86 9.45
C GLY A 13 -22.61 49.87 8.68
N ASP A 14 -23.06 50.34 7.52
CA ASP A 14 -24.01 49.77 6.58
C ASP A 14 -23.72 48.31 6.16
N HIS A 15 -24.38 47.34 6.81
CA HIS A 15 -24.33 45.93 6.42
C HIS A 15 -25.41 45.55 5.38
N SER A 16 -26.34 46.46 5.06
CA SER A 16 -27.45 46.19 4.15
C SER A 16 -27.07 46.23 2.67
N GLU A 17 -26.17 47.12 2.25
CA GLU A 17 -25.81 47.26 0.82
C GLU A 17 -25.04 46.05 0.26
N ASN A 18 -24.16 45.44 1.06
CA ASN A 18 -23.35 44.30 0.61
C ASN A 18 -24.16 43.01 0.42
N ASP A 19 -25.21 42.81 1.24
CA ASP A 19 -26.04 41.60 1.16
C ASP A 19 -26.94 41.64 -0.08
N VAL A 20 -27.45 42.82 -0.43
CA VAL A 20 -28.24 43.04 -1.66
C VAL A 20 -27.38 42.83 -2.91
N ASP A 21 -26.12 43.26 -2.91
CA ASP A 21 -25.18 43.04 -4.04
C ASP A 21 -24.85 41.54 -4.22
N LEU A 22 -24.72 40.79 -3.11
CA LEU A 22 -24.50 39.34 -3.17
C LEU A 22 -25.73 38.57 -3.65
N GLN A 23 -26.94 38.93 -3.19
CA GLN A 23 -28.18 38.30 -3.68
C GLN A 23 -28.37 38.54 -5.18
N THR A 24 -28.05 39.75 -5.66
CA THR A 24 -28.14 40.08 -7.09
C THR A 24 -27.18 39.22 -7.92
N LYS A 25 -25.94 39.06 -7.47
CA LYS A 25 -24.94 38.18 -8.13
C LYS A 25 -25.37 36.71 -8.16
N ILE A 26 -26.00 36.22 -7.10
CA ILE A 26 -26.51 34.83 -7.05
C ILE A 26 -27.60 34.63 -8.10
N SER A 27 -28.55 35.57 -8.20
CA SER A 27 -29.63 35.51 -9.19
C SER A 27 -29.11 35.53 -10.63
N ASP A 28 -28.08 36.35 -10.91
CA ASP A 28 -27.46 36.41 -12.24
C ASP A 28 -26.76 35.09 -12.59
N PHE A 29 -26.07 34.45 -11.64
CA PHE A 29 -25.43 33.16 -11.87
C PHE A 29 -26.44 32.04 -12.11
N GLU A 30 -27.57 32.03 -11.40
CA GLU A 30 -28.65 31.06 -11.61
C GLU A 30 -29.29 31.21 -13.01
N ALA A 31 -29.49 32.45 -13.47
CA ALA A 31 -29.97 32.73 -14.81
C ALA A 31 -29.00 32.20 -15.89
N GLN A 32 -27.70 32.43 -15.74
CA GLN A 32 -26.68 31.90 -16.66
C GLN A 32 -26.66 30.36 -16.71
N LEU A 33 -26.80 29.71 -15.54
CA LEU A 33 -26.84 28.25 -15.45
C LEU A 33 -28.06 27.65 -16.15
N SER A 34 -29.22 28.31 -16.05
CA SER A 34 -30.44 27.90 -16.76
C SER A 34 -30.28 28.02 -18.29
N GLN A 35 -29.61 29.07 -18.75
CA GLN A 35 -29.36 29.32 -20.17
C GLN A 35 -28.36 28.32 -20.77
N LEU A 36 -27.32 27.93 -20.02
CA LEU A 36 -26.38 26.89 -20.46
C LEU A 36 -27.03 25.50 -20.52
N ARG A 37 -27.93 25.18 -19.57
CA ARG A 37 -28.68 23.92 -19.58
C ARG A 37 -29.67 23.83 -20.75
N SER A 38 -30.30 24.93 -21.14
CA SER A 38 -31.18 24.96 -22.31
C SER A 38 -30.40 24.79 -23.63
N GLN A 39 -29.18 25.35 -23.70
CA GLN A 39 -28.27 25.12 -24.83
C GLN A 39 -27.78 23.66 -24.94
N GLN A 40 -27.61 22.96 -23.81
CA GLN A 40 -27.24 21.54 -23.82
C GLN A 40 -28.34 20.63 -24.38
N HIS A 41 -29.61 20.97 -24.15
CA HIS A 41 -30.76 20.21 -24.65
C HIS A 41 -31.11 20.47 -26.13
N GLN A 42 -30.47 21.46 -26.77
CA GLN A 42 -30.66 21.77 -28.19
C GLN A 42 -29.56 21.22 -29.10
N LYS A 43 -28.61 20.42 -28.59
CA LYS A 43 -27.59 19.77 -29.44
C LYS A 43 -28.20 18.53 -30.11
N PRO A 44 -28.45 18.52 -31.43
CA PRO A 44 -29.05 17.37 -32.10
C PRO A 44 -28.07 16.20 -32.10
N GLN A 45 -28.56 15.03 -31.70
CA GLN A 45 -27.88 13.74 -31.86
C GLN A 45 -27.64 13.51 -33.36
N SER A 46 -26.38 13.55 -33.79
CA SER A 46 -26.00 13.12 -35.14
C SER A 46 -26.18 11.61 -35.27
N ALA A 47 -27.40 11.19 -35.60
CA ALA A 47 -27.70 9.84 -36.05
C ALA A 47 -27.14 9.66 -37.47
N SER A 48 -26.19 8.76 -37.60
CA SER A 48 -25.68 8.25 -38.88
C SER A 48 -26.77 7.43 -39.58
N GLN A 49 -27.50 8.04 -40.50
CA GLN A 49 -28.32 7.34 -41.50
C GLN A 49 -27.48 7.09 -42.74
N PHE A 50 -27.04 5.83 -42.94
CA PHE A 50 -26.52 5.37 -44.22
C PHE A 50 -27.67 4.92 -45.12
N HIS A 51 -27.57 5.34 -46.39
CA HIS A 51 -28.50 5.10 -47.48
C HIS A 51 -28.78 3.61 -47.74
N ASP A 52 -30.06 3.34 -47.95
CA ASP A 52 -30.60 2.16 -48.60
C ASP A 52 -30.39 2.29 -50.11
N ASN A 53 -29.80 1.30 -50.77
CA ASN A 53 -29.88 1.17 -52.21
C ASN A 53 -29.82 -0.31 -52.63
N SER A 54 -30.77 -0.66 -53.47
CA SER A 54 -31.28 -2.00 -53.75
C SER A 54 -30.34 -2.94 -54.53
N VAL A 55 -30.33 -4.20 -54.07
CA VAL A 55 -30.43 -5.49 -54.80
C VAL A 55 -29.55 -5.73 -56.04
N SER A 56 -28.68 -6.75 -55.96
CA SER A 56 -28.52 -7.79 -56.99
C SER A 56 -27.97 -9.08 -56.39
N HIS A 57 -28.62 -10.21 -56.73
CA HIS A 57 -28.22 -11.58 -56.48
C HIS A 57 -26.75 -11.89 -56.80
N LEU A 58 -26.09 -12.74 -55.98
CA LEU A 58 -25.58 -14.07 -56.38
C LEU A 58 -24.65 -14.66 -55.30
N ASP A 59 -24.88 -15.95 -55.06
CA ASP A 59 -23.99 -16.95 -54.46
C ASP A 59 -23.61 -16.87 -52.98
N SER A 60 -24.17 -17.82 -52.24
CA SER A 60 -23.63 -18.29 -50.97
C SER A 60 -22.35 -19.09 -51.21
N PRO A 61 -21.26 -18.77 -50.51
CA PRO A 61 -20.40 -19.80 -49.96
C PRO A 61 -20.61 -19.79 -48.44
N THR A 62 -21.02 -20.94 -47.90
CA THR A 62 -20.99 -21.22 -46.47
C THR A 62 -19.54 -21.20 -45.98
N HIS A 63 -19.02 -20.00 -45.74
CA HIS A 63 -17.87 -19.79 -44.87
C HIS A 63 -18.41 -19.62 -43.45
N SER A 64 -18.40 -20.72 -42.71
CA SER A 64 -18.43 -20.73 -41.26
C SER A 64 -17.19 -20.01 -40.73
N HIS A 65 -17.21 -18.67 -40.78
CA HIS A 65 -16.33 -17.86 -39.96
C HIS A 65 -16.77 -18.03 -38.51
N ASN A 66 -16.27 -19.09 -37.86
CA ASN A 66 -16.03 -19.08 -36.43
C ASN A 66 -14.98 -18.00 -36.16
N ALA A 67 -15.43 -16.74 -36.14
CA ALA A 67 -14.69 -15.65 -35.54
C ALA A 67 -14.65 -15.97 -34.03
N THR A 68 -13.66 -16.75 -33.64
CA THR A 68 -13.26 -16.92 -32.26
C THR A 68 -12.76 -15.55 -31.84
N HIS A 69 -13.66 -14.72 -31.30
CA HIS A 69 -13.24 -13.57 -30.52
C HIS A 69 -12.30 -14.13 -29.44
N PRO A 70 -11.04 -13.70 -29.36
CA PRO A 70 -10.21 -14.04 -28.22
C PRO A 70 -10.90 -13.42 -27.02
N SER A 71 -11.58 -14.23 -26.21
CA SER A 71 -12.02 -13.79 -24.89
C SER A 71 -10.75 -13.34 -24.16
N PRO A 72 -10.63 -12.08 -23.72
CA PRO A 72 -9.44 -11.62 -23.02
C PRO A 72 -9.44 -12.22 -21.62
N THR A 73 -9.11 -13.51 -21.51
CA THR A 73 -8.88 -14.18 -20.25
C THR A 73 -7.44 -13.93 -19.85
N PHE A 74 -7.23 -12.94 -18.98
CA PHE A 74 -5.95 -12.77 -18.31
C PHE A 74 -5.66 -14.01 -17.45
N PRO A 75 -4.38 -14.44 -17.33
CA PRO A 75 -4.02 -15.47 -16.38
C PRO A 75 -4.53 -15.09 -14.99
N PRO A 76 -5.15 -16.00 -14.22
CA PRO A 76 -5.73 -15.64 -12.94
C PRO A 76 -4.70 -15.15 -11.90
N SER A 77 -3.45 -15.61 -12.01
CA SER A 77 -2.34 -15.09 -11.21
C SER A 77 -2.08 -13.60 -11.47
N THR A 78 -2.36 -13.11 -12.69
CA THR A 78 -2.29 -11.67 -13.02
C THR A 78 -3.33 -10.87 -12.23
N HIS A 79 -4.54 -11.40 -12.05
CA HIS A 79 -5.57 -10.72 -11.26
C HIS A 79 -5.13 -10.56 -9.80
N LEU A 80 -4.66 -11.64 -9.17
CA LEU A 80 -4.15 -11.60 -7.79
C LEU A 80 -2.88 -10.73 -7.67
N LEU A 81 -2.01 -10.73 -8.68
CA LEU A 81 -0.84 -9.85 -8.72
C LEU A 81 -1.25 -8.37 -8.68
N LEU A 82 -2.28 -7.98 -9.46
CA LEU A 82 -2.78 -6.61 -9.46
C LEU A 82 -3.35 -6.22 -8.10
N LEU A 83 -4.11 -7.12 -7.46
CA LEU A 83 -4.65 -6.89 -6.11
C LEU A 83 -3.56 -6.78 -5.04
N LEU A 84 -2.55 -7.67 -5.09
CA LEU A 84 -1.42 -7.65 -4.16
C LEU A 84 -0.50 -6.44 -4.38
N SER A 85 -0.49 -5.87 -5.58
CA SER A 85 0.25 -4.65 -5.95
C SER A 85 -0.53 -3.37 -5.63
N ASP A 86 -1.81 -3.47 -5.23
CA ASP A 86 -2.63 -2.29 -4.96
C ASP A 86 -2.19 -1.59 -3.66
N SER A 87 -1.93 -0.28 -3.76
CA SER A 87 -1.64 0.56 -2.59
C SER A 87 -2.83 0.71 -1.64
N ALA A 88 -4.05 0.43 -2.09
CA ALA A 88 -5.26 0.46 -1.27
C ALA A 88 -5.52 -0.86 -0.52
N LEU A 89 -4.69 -1.90 -0.72
CA LEU A 89 -4.80 -3.14 0.03
C LEU A 89 -4.73 -2.84 1.54
N PRO A 90 -5.70 -3.29 2.36
CA PRO A 90 -5.86 -2.83 3.75
C PRO A 90 -4.87 -3.50 4.71
N LEU A 91 -3.58 -3.37 4.42
CA LEU A 91 -2.46 -3.83 5.27
C LEU A 91 -2.10 -2.81 6.36
N GLY A 92 -2.63 -1.59 6.29
CA GLY A 92 -2.22 -0.49 7.15
C GLY A 92 -0.86 0.11 6.78
N SER A 93 -0.24 -0.29 5.67
CA SER A 93 1.03 0.24 5.16
C SER A 93 1.06 1.76 5.02
N PHE A 94 -0.10 2.36 4.74
CA PHE A 94 -0.27 3.82 4.70
C PHE A 94 0.09 4.47 6.04
N ALA A 95 -0.13 3.86 7.20
CA ALA A 95 0.20 4.48 8.49
C ALA A 95 1.71 4.53 8.77
N PHE A 96 2.55 3.92 7.93
CA PHE A 96 3.98 3.74 8.16
C PHE A 96 4.81 4.59 7.19
N SER A 97 6.02 4.96 7.61
CA SER A 97 6.96 5.77 6.82
C SER A 97 8.38 5.24 6.83
N SER A 98 8.63 4.15 7.54
CA SER A 98 9.92 3.47 7.63
C SER A 98 11.06 4.44 8.01
N GLY A 99 10.79 5.33 8.97
CA GLY A 99 11.78 6.26 9.50
C GLY A 99 11.96 7.56 8.70
N LEU A 100 11.12 7.84 7.69
CA LEU A 100 11.23 9.09 6.91
C LEU A 100 11.09 10.34 7.79
N GLU A 101 10.16 10.36 8.75
CA GLU A 101 10.01 11.52 9.65
C GLU A 101 11.28 11.77 10.46
N SER A 102 11.84 10.70 11.03
CA SER A 102 13.10 10.75 11.78
C SER A 102 14.26 11.18 10.90
N PHE A 103 14.36 10.62 9.70
CA PHE A 103 15.37 11.00 8.72
C PHE A 103 15.34 12.51 8.47
N LEU A 104 14.17 13.07 8.16
CA LEU A 104 14.04 14.51 7.92
C LEU A 104 14.37 15.31 9.18
N ALA A 105 13.83 14.92 10.33
CA ALA A 105 14.05 15.63 11.60
C ALA A 105 15.54 15.69 12.02
N HIS A 106 16.35 14.69 11.64
CA HIS A 106 17.75 14.59 12.06
C HIS A 106 18.76 14.99 10.98
N THR A 107 18.36 14.96 9.70
CA THR A 107 19.26 15.25 8.57
C THR A 107 19.12 16.68 8.06
N THR A 108 17.96 17.32 8.28
CA THR A 108 17.78 18.73 7.94
C THR A 108 17.66 19.61 9.18
N ARG A 109 18.35 20.75 9.16
CA ARG A 109 18.13 21.85 10.12
C ARG A 109 17.14 22.88 9.58
N THR A 110 16.68 22.72 8.34
CA THR A 110 15.73 23.64 7.71
C THR A 110 14.30 23.11 7.85
N PRO A 111 13.30 24.00 7.97
CA PRO A 111 11.89 23.61 8.05
C PRO A 111 11.38 22.89 6.80
N GLN A 112 11.98 23.18 5.64
CA GLN A 112 11.67 22.56 4.35
C GLN A 112 12.91 21.87 3.80
N PRO A 113 13.04 20.54 3.96
CA PRO A 113 14.13 19.79 3.36
C PRO A 113 14.00 19.77 1.83
N PRO A 114 15.13 19.77 1.10
CA PRO A 114 15.09 19.68 -0.35
C PRO A 114 14.45 18.35 -0.78
N PRO A 115 13.47 18.36 -1.72
CA PRO A 115 12.77 17.14 -2.15
C PRO A 115 13.70 16.05 -2.69
N GLN A 116 14.81 16.48 -3.30
CA GLN A 116 15.82 15.59 -3.88
C GLN A 116 16.46 14.68 -2.84
N LEU A 117 16.52 15.10 -1.57
CA LEU A 117 17.09 14.31 -0.47
C LEU A 117 16.37 12.95 -0.31
N PHE A 118 15.06 12.92 -0.58
CA PHE A 118 14.31 11.67 -0.61
C PHE A 118 14.83 10.74 -1.70
N THR A 119 14.92 11.23 -2.94
CA THR A 119 15.28 10.39 -4.10
C THR A 119 16.77 10.03 -4.15
N THR A 120 17.66 10.88 -3.65
CA THR A 120 19.12 10.67 -3.75
C THR A 120 19.70 9.95 -2.54
N THR A 121 19.04 10.01 -1.39
CA THR A 121 19.58 9.47 -0.13
C THR A 121 18.60 8.48 0.51
N PHE A 122 17.44 8.96 0.97
CA PHE A 122 16.56 8.12 1.78
C PHE A 122 16.02 6.91 1.01
N LEU A 123 15.47 7.12 -0.19
CA LEU A 123 14.84 6.06 -0.97
C LEU A 123 15.84 4.93 -1.34
N PRO A 124 17.05 5.19 -1.88
CA PRO A 124 18.03 4.13 -2.13
C PRO A 124 18.46 3.38 -0.87
N LEU A 125 18.68 4.10 0.24
CA LEU A 125 19.07 3.49 1.52
C LEU A 125 17.96 2.59 2.07
N SER A 126 16.71 3.06 2.03
CA SER A 126 15.53 2.29 2.47
C SER A 126 15.33 1.05 1.60
N ILE A 127 15.39 1.17 0.27
CA ILE A 127 15.25 0.01 -0.64
C ILE A 127 16.35 -1.01 -0.37
N SER A 128 17.60 -0.57 -0.24
CA SER A 128 18.73 -1.46 0.00
C SER A 128 18.62 -2.19 1.34
N SER A 129 18.26 -1.46 2.40
CA SER A 129 18.06 -1.97 3.76
C SER A 129 16.89 -2.95 3.84
N TYR A 130 15.76 -2.59 3.25
CA TYR A 130 14.56 -3.43 3.24
C TYR A 130 14.80 -4.71 2.45
N ALA A 131 15.46 -4.62 1.28
CA ALA A 131 15.80 -5.80 0.50
C ALA A 131 16.68 -6.78 1.27
N SER A 132 17.79 -6.34 1.88
CA SER A 132 18.74 -7.25 2.55
C SER A 132 18.19 -7.89 3.82
N THR A 133 17.22 -7.24 4.48
CA THR A 133 16.62 -7.72 5.74
C THR A 133 15.37 -8.57 5.53
N THR A 134 14.63 -8.38 4.44
CA THR A 134 13.30 -8.99 4.27
C THR A 134 13.16 -9.88 3.04
N LEU A 135 13.84 -9.55 1.94
CA LEU A 135 13.66 -10.26 0.66
C LEU A 135 14.09 -11.74 0.73
N PRO A 136 15.20 -12.12 1.40
CA PRO A 136 15.55 -13.53 1.58
C PRO A 136 14.43 -14.34 2.26
N PHE A 137 13.73 -13.77 3.25
CA PHE A 137 12.60 -14.43 3.91
C PHE A 137 11.38 -14.57 2.99
N VAL A 138 11.06 -13.54 2.18
CA VAL A 138 9.99 -13.63 1.16
C VAL A 138 10.29 -14.75 0.18
N LEU A 139 11.53 -14.80 -0.33
CA LEU A 139 11.95 -15.79 -1.33
C LEU A 139 11.98 -17.20 -0.74
N ALA A 140 12.44 -17.37 0.50
CA ALA A 140 12.48 -18.65 1.19
C ALA A 140 11.06 -19.18 1.45
N ALA A 141 10.15 -18.34 1.96
CA ALA A 141 8.76 -18.74 2.20
C ALA A 141 7.99 -19.03 0.91
N HIS A 142 8.30 -18.32 -0.18
CA HIS A 142 7.74 -18.63 -1.50
C HIS A 142 8.21 -19.99 -2.02
N ALA A 143 9.51 -20.28 -1.90
CA ALA A 143 10.09 -21.55 -2.37
C ALA A 143 9.73 -22.75 -1.48
N SER A 144 9.56 -22.54 -0.18
CA SER A 144 9.31 -23.59 0.81
C SER A 144 8.31 -23.13 1.89
N PRO A 145 7.00 -23.10 1.58
CA PRO A 145 5.97 -22.60 2.50
C PRO A 145 5.86 -23.35 3.83
N HIS A 146 6.30 -24.61 3.89
CA HIS A 146 6.30 -25.42 5.12
C HIS A 146 7.28 -24.89 6.19
N LEU A 147 8.27 -24.07 5.82
CA LEU A 147 9.20 -23.41 6.73
C LEU A 147 8.62 -22.11 7.32
N LEU A 148 7.37 -21.76 6.98
CA LEU A 148 6.78 -20.48 7.36
C LEU A 148 6.84 -20.17 8.87
N PRO A 149 6.56 -21.11 9.81
CA PRO A 149 6.75 -20.85 11.24
C PRO A 149 8.20 -20.53 11.62
N ASP A 150 9.17 -21.29 11.11
CA ASP A 150 10.59 -21.12 11.42
C ASP A 150 11.15 -19.80 10.85
N LEU A 151 10.72 -19.45 9.63
CA LEU A 151 11.08 -18.18 8.98
C LEU A 151 10.50 -16.97 9.73
N ASP A 152 9.28 -17.11 10.26
CA ASP A 152 8.63 -16.06 11.05
C ASP A 152 9.36 -15.84 12.39
N ASP A 153 9.69 -16.91 13.11
CA ASP A 153 10.45 -16.87 14.37
C ASP A 153 11.86 -16.30 14.17
N ALA A 154 12.59 -16.77 13.16
CA ALA A 154 13.91 -16.27 12.83
C ALA A 154 13.90 -14.78 12.47
N LEU A 155 12.87 -14.31 11.75
CA LEU A 155 12.71 -12.90 11.42
C LEU A 155 12.35 -12.05 12.66
N ASP A 156 11.48 -12.54 13.55
CA ASP A 156 11.16 -11.84 14.80
C ASP A 156 12.41 -11.66 15.66
N ALA A 157 13.22 -12.72 15.77
CA ALA A 157 14.51 -12.71 16.47
C ALA A 157 15.53 -11.76 15.82
N ALA A 158 15.58 -11.69 14.48
CA ALA A 158 16.47 -10.79 13.74
C ALA A 158 16.02 -9.33 13.75
N THR A 159 14.74 -9.04 14.05
CA THR A 159 14.19 -7.68 14.00
C THR A 159 14.35 -6.97 15.36
N ILE A 160 15.54 -6.39 15.57
CA ILE A 160 15.90 -5.68 16.81
C ILE A 160 15.05 -4.42 17.03
N CYS A 161 14.76 -3.68 15.96
CA CYS A 161 13.98 -2.45 16.04
C CYS A 161 12.52 -2.76 16.36
N THR A 162 12.08 -2.46 17.59
CA THR A 162 10.74 -2.77 18.09
C THR A 162 9.63 -2.12 17.26
N VAL A 163 9.89 -0.92 16.74
CA VAL A 163 8.97 -0.18 15.88
C VAL A 163 8.77 -0.91 14.54
N ALA A 164 9.87 -1.29 13.90
CA ALA A 164 9.86 -2.09 12.67
C ALA A 164 9.18 -3.45 12.90
N ARG A 165 9.48 -4.11 14.01
CA ARG A 165 8.88 -5.39 14.40
C ARG A 165 7.37 -5.29 14.50
N ARG A 166 6.84 -4.30 15.24
CA ARG A 166 5.40 -4.08 15.37
C ARG A 166 4.73 -3.74 14.04
N ALA A 167 5.36 -2.90 13.21
CA ALA A 167 4.84 -2.57 11.89
C ALA A 167 4.74 -3.82 11.00
N SER A 168 5.80 -4.63 10.98
CA SER A 168 5.88 -5.88 10.21
C SER A 168 4.84 -6.91 10.65
N VAL A 169 4.65 -7.10 11.97
CA VAL A 169 3.63 -7.99 12.53
C VAL A 169 2.21 -7.49 12.24
N ALA A 170 1.96 -6.19 12.38
CA ALA A 170 0.64 -5.62 12.11
C ALA A 170 0.23 -5.82 10.64
N GLN A 171 1.17 -5.55 9.71
CA GLN A 171 0.94 -5.76 8.28
C GLN A 171 0.77 -7.24 7.92
N GLY A 172 1.58 -8.13 8.50
CA GLY A 172 1.50 -9.56 8.23
C GLY A 172 0.18 -10.17 8.72
N ARG A 173 -0.27 -9.81 9.92
CA ARG A 173 -1.60 -10.21 10.44
C ARG A 173 -2.74 -9.71 9.56
N ALA A 174 -2.65 -8.46 9.08
CA ALA A 174 -3.64 -7.93 8.15
C ALA A 174 -3.66 -8.70 6.82
N LEU A 175 -2.49 -9.01 6.26
CA LEU A 175 -2.36 -9.80 5.03
C LEU A 175 -2.97 -11.19 5.20
N LEU A 176 -2.63 -11.90 6.28
CA LEU A 176 -3.17 -13.23 6.57
C LEU A 176 -4.70 -13.18 6.71
N GLY A 177 -5.23 -12.16 7.39
CA GLY A 177 -6.67 -11.97 7.52
C GLY A 177 -7.38 -11.68 6.18
N ILE A 178 -6.74 -10.95 5.25
CA ILE A 178 -7.27 -10.74 3.89
C ILE A 178 -7.22 -12.03 3.10
N TRP A 179 -6.12 -12.78 3.20
CA TRP A 179 -5.98 -14.08 2.56
C TRP A 179 -7.11 -15.02 2.95
N GLU A 180 -7.34 -15.23 4.26
CA GLU A 180 -8.39 -16.13 4.75
C GLU A 180 -9.80 -15.73 4.30
N ARG A 181 -10.11 -14.42 4.30
CA ARG A 181 -11.46 -13.92 4.05
C ARG A 181 -11.78 -13.67 2.58
N SER A 182 -10.79 -13.39 1.76
CA SER A 182 -11.01 -12.87 0.40
C SER A 182 -10.32 -13.69 -0.68
N PHE A 183 -9.03 -14.05 -0.50
CA PHE A 183 -8.27 -14.70 -1.57
C PHE A 183 -8.39 -16.23 -1.54
N ALA A 184 -8.35 -16.83 -0.35
CA ALA A 184 -8.41 -18.29 -0.19
C ALA A 184 -9.74 -18.91 -0.68
N PRO A 185 -10.92 -18.30 -0.49
CA PRO A 185 -12.17 -18.82 -1.05
C PRO A 185 -12.20 -18.71 -2.59
N GLY A 186 -11.82 -17.54 -3.13
CA GLY A 186 -11.90 -17.27 -4.57
C GLY A 186 -10.91 -18.06 -5.43
N ARG A 187 -9.89 -18.71 -4.83
CA ARG A 187 -8.96 -19.58 -5.57
C ARG A 187 -9.63 -20.86 -6.08
N HIS A 188 -10.62 -21.38 -5.36
CA HIS A 188 -11.29 -22.65 -5.71
C HIS A 188 -12.16 -22.49 -6.97
N ASP A 189 -12.63 -21.27 -7.23
CA ASP A 189 -13.40 -20.92 -8.42
C ASP A 189 -12.51 -20.78 -9.67
N ILE A 190 -11.19 -20.78 -9.49
CA ILE A 190 -10.21 -20.55 -10.55
C ILE A 190 -9.37 -21.82 -10.76
N ALA A 191 -9.80 -22.65 -11.70
CA ALA A 191 -9.08 -23.89 -12.05
C ALA A 191 -7.60 -23.61 -12.40
N GLY A 192 -6.68 -24.25 -11.65
CA GLY A 192 -5.24 -24.18 -11.91
C GLY A 192 -4.50 -22.97 -11.33
N ALA A 193 -5.17 -22.10 -10.56
CA ALA A 193 -4.53 -20.95 -9.94
C ALA A 193 -4.17 -21.22 -8.48
N GLY A 194 -2.89 -21.47 -8.22
CA GLY A 194 -2.33 -21.48 -6.88
C GLY A 194 -1.77 -22.82 -6.41
N ASP A 195 -0.82 -22.75 -5.48
CA ASP A 195 -0.26 -23.92 -4.81
C ASP A 195 -1.14 -24.28 -3.61
N GLU A 196 -1.91 -25.37 -3.73
CA GLU A 196 -2.80 -25.84 -2.66
C GLU A 196 -2.06 -26.17 -1.38
N LYS A 197 -0.83 -26.71 -1.48
CA LYS A 197 -0.01 -27.04 -0.31
C LYS A 197 0.36 -25.76 0.43
N ALA A 198 0.79 -24.72 -0.28
CA ALA A 198 1.07 -23.42 0.31
C ALA A 198 -0.17 -22.82 1.02
N GLY A 199 -1.36 -23.05 0.45
CA GLY A 199 -2.63 -22.66 1.08
C GLY A 199 -2.89 -23.41 2.41
N GLU A 200 -2.59 -24.71 2.48
CA GLU A 200 -2.72 -25.48 3.72
C GLU A 200 -1.68 -25.04 4.78
N GLU A 201 -0.44 -24.76 4.37
CA GLU A 201 0.59 -24.23 5.30
C GLU A 201 0.16 -22.89 5.93
N LEU A 202 -0.46 -21.99 5.14
CA LEU A 202 -1.04 -20.74 5.65
C LEU A 202 -2.19 -20.99 6.64
N LEU A 203 -3.03 -21.99 6.37
CA LEU A 203 -4.11 -22.37 7.28
C LEU A 203 -3.56 -22.92 8.60
N GLN A 204 -2.53 -23.76 8.55
CA GLN A 204 -1.83 -24.29 9.72
C GLN A 204 -1.16 -23.16 10.53
N PHE A 205 -0.44 -22.26 9.86
CA PHE A 205 0.16 -21.09 10.49
C PHE A 205 -0.89 -20.23 11.22
N SER A 206 -2.05 -20.02 10.60
CA SER A 206 -3.14 -19.27 11.22
C SER A 206 -3.74 -19.97 12.44
N ARG A 207 -3.83 -21.30 12.43
CA ARG A 207 -4.22 -22.09 13.63
C ARG A 207 -3.19 -21.91 14.76
N LEU A 208 -1.89 -21.97 14.46
CA LEU A 208 -0.82 -21.72 15.43
C LEU A 208 -0.93 -20.31 16.05
N LEU A 209 -1.15 -19.30 15.21
CA LEU A 209 -1.32 -17.90 15.64
C LEU A 209 -2.50 -17.70 16.60
N ARG A 210 -3.65 -18.34 16.31
CA ARG A 210 -4.85 -18.29 17.16
C ARG A 210 -4.64 -19.03 18.49
N SER A 211 -4.01 -20.21 18.45
CA SER A 211 -3.73 -20.99 19.66
C SER A 211 -2.83 -20.25 20.66
N SER A 212 -1.85 -19.49 20.15
CA SER A 212 -0.96 -18.64 20.95
C SER A 212 -1.67 -17.43 21.56
N SER A 213 -2.77 -16.98 20.96
CA SER A 213 -3.56 -15.85 21.46
C SER A 213 -4.54 -16.30 22.56
N SER A 214 -5.11 -17.52 22.43
CA SER A 214 -6.01 -18.08 23.44
C SER A 214 -5.30 -18.46 24.74
N SER A 215 -4.07 -18.97 24.68
CA SER A 215 -3.29 -19.31 25.88
C SER A 215 -2.95 -18.09 26.73
N ARG A 216 -2.67 -16.94 26.10
CA ARG A 216 -2.44 -15.66 26.78
C ARG A 216 -3.69 -15.04 27.39
N ALA A 217 -4.86 -15.30 26.83
CA ALA A 217 -6.11 -14.83 27.42
C ALA A 217 -6.43 -15.57 28.73
N SER A 218 -6.07 -16.86 28.81
CA SER A 218 -6.29 -17.71 29.99
C SER A 218 -5.28 -17.51 31.13
N SER A 219 -4.13 -16.85 30.92
CA SER A 219 -3.08 -16.62 31.93
C SER A 219 -3.28 -15.36 32.79
N THR A 220 -4.42 -14.67 32.68
CA THR A 220 -4.68 -13.37 33.33
C THR A 220 -5.02 -13.45 34.83
N ASP A 221 -4.85 -14.60 35.49
CA ASP A 221 -5.12 -14.76 36.92
C ASP A 221 -3.87 -14.45 37.78
N GLY A 222 -3.69 -13.16 38.11
CA GLY A 222 -3.23 -12.63 39.41
C GLY A 222 -1.95 -13.13 40.11
N GLY A 223 -1.07 -13.91 39.50
CA GLY A 223 0.12 -14.47 40.17
C GLY A 223 1.41 -13.69 39.95
N ASP A 224 1.86 -12.95 40.96
CA ASP A 224 3.24 -12.45 41.08
C ASP A 224 4.21 -13.64 41.20
N GLY A 225 4.79 -14.07 40.08
CA GLY A 225 5.72 -15.19 40.04
C GLY A 225 6.42 -15.29 38.69
N GLY A 226 7.75 -15.08 38.69
CA GLY A 226 8.64 -15.09 37.53
C GLY A 226 8.82 -16.45 36.81
N GLY A 227 7.73 -17.19 36.58
CA GLY A 227 7.68 -18.30 35.63
C GLY A 227 7.50 -17.74 34.23
N GLY A 228 8.58 -17.74 33.44
CA GLY A 228 8.64 -17.11 32.12
C GLY A 228 7.49 -17.53 31.21
N GLU A 229 6.58 -16.59 30.94
CA GLU A 229 5.57 -16.73 29.90
C GLU A 229 6.30 -16.90 28.58
N LEU A 230 6.26 -18.11 28.02
CA LEU A 230 6.91 -18.40 26.75
C LEU A 230 6.35 -17.45 25.67
N PRO A 231 7.19 -16.87 24.81
CA PRO A 231 6.72 -16.02 23.71
C PRO A 231 5.74 -16.79 22.81
N PRO A 232 4.84 -16.08 22.10
CA PRO A 232 3.91 -16.73 21.18
C PRO A 232 4.68 -17.55 20.15
N ALA A 233 4.14 -18.70 19.73
CA ALA A 233 4.84 -19.61 18.83
C ALA A 233 5.13 -19.00 17.44
N VAL A 234 4.32 -18.01 17.03
CA VAL A 234 4.48 -17.24 15.80
C VAL A 234 4.03 -15.79 16.01
N ALA A 235 4.71 -14.86 15.36
CA ALA A 235 4.45 -13.41 15.43
C ALA A 235 3.53 -12.93 14.29
N ALA A 236 3.65 -13.52 13.09
CA ALA A 236 2.99 -13.16 11.83
C ALA A 236 3.55 -11.92 11.13
N HIS A 237 4.84 -11.96 10.82
CA HIS A 237 5.58 -10.96 10.05
C HIS A 237 5.21 -10.92 8.56
N ILE A 238 5.21 -9.72 7.99
CA ILE A 238 4.84 -9.51 6.59
C ILE A 238 5.76 -10.22 5.57
N PRO A 239 7.10 -10.29 5.69
CA PRO A 239 7.94 -10.85 4.63
C PRO A 239 7.68 -12.33 4.34
N PRO A 240 7.75 -13.27 5.30
CA PRO A 240 7.53 -14.68 5.00
C PRO A 240 6.05 -14.94 4.64
N LEU A 241 5.09 -14.25 5.28
CA LEU A 241 3.68 -14.35 4.91
C LEU A 241 3.39 -13.89 3.48
N PHE A 242 4.01 -12.79 3.03
CA PHE A 242 3.84 -12.30 1.66
C PHE A 242 4.34 -13.31 0.64
N GLY A 243 5.51 -13.92 0.89
CA GLY A 243 6.05 -14.99 0.04
C GLY A 243 5.13 -16.19 -0.06
N ALA A 244 4.66 -16.70 1.09
CA ALA A 244 3.75 -17.84 1.15
C ALA A 244 2.38 -17.54 0.50
N VAL A 245 1.82 -16.35 0.73
CA VAL A 245 0.56 -15.90 0.10
C VAL A 245 0.71 -15.80 -1.42
N CYS A 246 1.82 -15.24 -1.92
CA CYS A 246 2.04 -15.16 -3.36
C CYS A 246 2.21 -16.55 -3.99
N ARG A 247 2.90 -17.47 -3.31
CA ARG A 247 3.01 -18.87 -3.73
C ARG A 247 1.65 -19.56 -3.78
N ALA A 248 0.84 -19.39 -2.73
CA ALA A 248 -0.52 -19.92 -2.67
C ALA A 248 -1.45 -19.29 -3.71
N ALA A 249 -1.21 -18.03 -4.10
CA ALA A 249 -1.91 -17.30 -5.16
C ALA A 249 -1.42 -17.66 -6.59
N GLY A 250 -0.37 -18.48 -6.72
CA GLY A 250 0.16 -18.91 -8.02
C GLY A 250 1.04 -17.87 -8.72
N LEU A 251 1.53 -16.86 -8.00
CA LEU A 251 2.51 -15.92 -8.52
C LEU A 251 3.87 -16.62 -8.58
N ASP A 252 4.63 -16.36 -9.64
CA ASP A 252 6.02 -16.81 -9.71
C ASP A 252 6.92 -16.04 -8.73
N ARG A 253 8.12 -16.58 -8.48
CA ARG A 253 9.05 -16.04 -7.49
C ARG A 253 9.59 -14.66 -7.87
N GLN A 254 9.76 -14.37 -9.16
CA GLN A 254 10.27 -13.11 -9.67
C GLN A 254 9.23 -11.99 -9.52
N ALA A 255 7.99 -12.27 -9.90
CA ALA A 255 6.85 -11.38 -9.74
C ALA A 255 6.60 -11.08 -8.25
N THR A 256 6.67 -12.10 -7.40
CA THR A 256 6.56 -11.95 -5.94
C THR A 256 7.60 -10.97 -5.39
N ALA A 257 8.88 -11.17 -5.72
CA ALA A 257 9.98 -10.30 -5.28
C ALA A 257 9.80 -8.85 -5.78
N THR A 258 9.43 -8.70 -7.05
CA THR A 258 9.26 -7.40 -7.69
C THR A 258 8.11 -6.62 -7.09
N VAL A 259 6.94 -7.24 -6.92
CA VAL A 259 5.76 -6.58 -6.31
C VAL A 259 6.04 -6.23 -4.85
N TYR A 260 6.69 -7.13 -4.11
CA TYR A 260 7.05 -6.87 -2.72
C TYR A 260 7.92 -5.62 -2.57
N MET A 261 9.00 -5.52 -3.36
CA MET A 261 9.88 -4.35 -3.33
C MET A 261 9.19 -3.09 -3.86
N LEU A 262 8.39 -3.20 -4.92
CA LEU A 262 7.65 -2.06 -5.47
C LEU A 262 6.61 -1.52 -4.48
N ASN A 263 5.95 -2.39 -3.72
CA ASN A 263 5.01 -1.98 -2.67
C ASN A 263 5.69 -1.17 -1.57
N HIS A 264 6.90 -1.55 -1.17
CA HIS A 264 7.70 -0.75 -0.25
C HIS A 264 7.99 0.65 -0.83
N VAL A 265 8.44 0.73 -2.09
CA VAL A 265 8.68 2.01 -2.76
C VAL A 265 7.41 2.87 -2.83
N LYS A 266 6.26 2.30 -3.20
CA LYS A 266 4.96 2.98 -3.22
C LYS A 266 4.60 3.54 -1.84
N ALA A 267 4.82 2.77 -0.77
CA ALA A 267 4.55 3.21 0.59
C ALA A 267 5.44 4.40 0.99
N LEU A 268 6.75 4.36 0.69
CA LEU A 268 7.67 5.46 0.97
C LEU A 268 7.33 6.73 0.18
N VAL A 269 7.02 6.59 -1.11
CA VAL A 269 6.62 7.71 -1.97
C VAL A 269 5.32 8.34 -1.45
N SER A 270 4.35 7.52 -1.04
CA SER A 270 3.11 7.98 -0.42
C SER A 270 3.36 8.72 0.91
N ALA A 271 4.28 8.21 1.75
CA ALA A 271 4.68 8.91 2.97
C ALA A 271 5.36 10.27 2.67
N ALA A 272 6.23 10.33 1.67
CA ALA A 272 6.90 11.57 1.27
C ALA A 272 5.93 12.64 0.73
N VAL A 273 4.90 12.24 -0.04
CA VAL A 273 3.82 13.16 -0.46
C VAL A 273 3.09 13.74 0.75
N ARG A 274 2.74 12.88 1.72
CA ARG A 274 2.02 13.31 2.93
C ARG A 274 2.87 14.15 3.89
N ARG A 275 4.20 14.04 3.81
CA ARG A 275 5.14 14.97 4.46
C ARG A 275 5.32 16.28 3.69
N GLY A 276 4.66 16.46 2.56
CA GLY A 276 4.78 17.66 1.74
C GLY A 276 6.13 17.80 1.03
N MET A 277 6.91 16.73 0.90
CA MET A 277 8.19 16.80 0.17
C MET A 277 7.97 17.05 -1.32
N PHE A 278 6.91 16.47 -1.89
CA PHE A 278 6.53 16.66 -3.29
C PHE A 278 5.06 16.31 -3.52
N GLY A 279 4.51 16.77 -4.64
CA GLY A 279 3.11 16.54 -5.03
C GLY A 279 2.86 15.18 -5.72
N PRO A 280 1.58 14.82 -5.94
CA PRO A 280 1.17 13.52 -6.51
C PRO A 280 1.70 13.26 -7.93
N TYR A 281 1.80 14.29 -8.78
CA TYR A 281 2.39 14.13 -10.12
C TYR A 281 3.89 13.82 -10.07
N GLN A 282 4.61 14.45 -9.15
CA GLN A 282 6.03 14.16 -8.93
C GLN A 282 6.23 12.75 -8.36
N ALA A 283 5.34 12.30 -7.47
CA ALA A 283 5.32 10.93 -6.99
C ALA A 283 5.17 9.91 -8.13
N GLN A 284 4.23 10.11 -9.05
CA GLN A 284 4.09 9.24 -10.22
C GLN A 284 5.30 9.29 -11.14
N LYS A 285 5.91 10.47 -11.33
CA LYS A 285 7.18 10.60 -12.07
C LYS A 285 8.32 9.80 -11.43
N ILE A 286 8.41 9.77 -10.10
CA ILE A 286 9.40 8.97 -9.37
C ILE A 286 9.11 7.47 -9.56
N LEU A 287 7.87 7.03 -9.36
CA LEU A 287 7.48 5.61 -9.51
C LEU A 287 7.67 5.09 -10.94
N ALA A 288 7.40 5.92 -11.95
CA ALA A 288 7.60 5.59 -13.36
C ALA A 288 9.06 5.76 -13.83
N SER A 289 9.97 6.21 -12.95
CA SER A 289 11.36 6.48 -13.34
C SER A 289 12.14 5.20 -13.61
N THR A 290 13.03 5.26 -14.61
CA THR A 290 13.99 4.18 -14.90
C THR A 290 14.87 3.87 -13.69
N GLN A 291 15.22 4.88 -12.90
CA GLN A 291 16.03 4.73 -11.70
C GLN A 291 15.36 3.81 -10.67
N VAL A 292 14.07 4.02 -10.37
CA VAL A 292 13.33 3.15 -9.42
C VAL A 292 13.28 1.73 -9.95
N ARG A 293 12.93 1.55 -11.23
CA ARG A 293 12.89 0.22 -11.86
C ARG A 293 14.24 -0.50 -11.74
N GLN A 294 15.33 0.15 -12.16
CA GLN A 294 16.68 -0.42 -12.10
C GLN A 294 17.13 -0.70 -10.65
N THR A 295 16.76 0.15 -9.69
CA THR A 295 17.11 -0.07 -8.29
C THR A 295 16.39 -1.29 -7.73
N VAL A 296 15.10 -1.46 -8.03
CA VAL A 296 14.33 -2.65 -7.63
C VAL A 296 14.89 -3.91 -8.29
N GLU A 297 15.15 -3.87 -9.60
CA GLU A 297 15.78 -5.00 -10.31
C GLU A 297 17.14 -5.37 -9.72
N ALA A 298 17.97 -4.37 -9.41
CA ALA A 298 19.30 -4.58 -8.84
C ALA A 298 19.26 -5.22 -7.45
N VAL A 299 18.38 -4.78 -6.55
CA VAL A 299 18.29 -5.39 -5.21
C VAL A 299 17.63 -6.76 -5.25
N VAL A 300 16.68 -7.01 -6.16
CA VAL A 300 16.12 -8.35 -6.37
C VAL A 300 17.19 -9.31 -6.88
N ALA A 301 18.00 -8.87 -7.86
CA ALA A 301 19.11 -9.67 -8.37
C ALA A 301 20.18 -9.93 -7.29
N ARG A 302 20.48 -8.91 -6.47
CA ARG A 302 21.46 -9.00 -5.37
C ARG A 302 21.06 -10.05 -4.34
N GLU A 303 19.79 -10.09 -3.93
CA GLU A 303 19.32 -11.00 -2.87
C GLU A 303 18.76 -12.34 -3.38
N TRP A 304 18.80 -12.58 -4.69
CA TRP A 304 18.11 -13.72 -5.31
C TRP A 304 18.52 -15.08 -4.72
N ASN A 305 19.81 -15.22 -4.40
CA ASN A 305 20.44 -16.43 -3.86
C ASN A 305 20.88 -16.27 -2.39
N THR A 306 20.58 -15.13 -1.75
CA THR A 306 20.91 -14.92 -0.34
C THR A 306 20.05 -15.85 0.51
N HIS A 307 20.68 -16.62 1.39
CA HIS A 307 19.93 -17.46 2.32
C HIS A 307 19.27 -16.62 3.41
N TRP A 308 18.12 -17.05 3.94
CA TRP A 308 17.41 -16.29 4.96
C TRP A 308 18.20 -16.11 6.26
N TRP A 309 19.10 -17.03 6.61
CA TRP A 309 20.01 -16.90 7.76
C TRP A 309 21.20 -15.96 7.51
N GLU A 310 21.42 -15.52 6.27
CA GLU A 310 22.40 -14.48 5.91
C GLU A 310 21.74 -13.10 5.75
N ALA A 311 20.40 -13.04 5.84
CA ALA A 311 19.66 -11.78 5.80
C ALA A 311 20.06 -10.89 6.98
N GLY A 312 20.23 -9.60 6.70
CA GLY A 312 20.74 -8.68 7.71
C GLY A 312 20.71 -7.22 7.30
N GLN A 313 20.90 -6.35 8.30
CA GLN A 313 20.89 -4.91 8.11
C GLN A 313 22.20 -4.45 7.46
N GLY A 314 22.14 -4.08 6.17
CA GLY A 314 23.27 -3.49 5.44
C GLY A 314 23.41 -1.97 5.62
N VAL A 315 22.40 -1.31 6.20
CA VAL A 315 22.35 0.14 6.36
C VAL A 315 21.92 0.49 7.80
N PRO A 316 22.84 0.42 8.79
CA PRO A 316 22.49 0.58 10.22
C PRO A 316 21.76 1.88 10.56
N VAL A 317 22.00 2.94 9.78
CA VAL A 317 21.32 4.23 9.99
C VAL A 317 19.82 4.17 9.73
N MET A 318 19.35 3.24 8.89
CA MET A 318 17.90 3.03 8.67
C MET A 318 17.21 2.54 9.94
N ASP A 319 17.79 1.56 10.63
CA ASP A 319 17.25 1.06 11.90
C ASP A 319 17.22 2.14 12.98
N LEU A 320 18.25 2.99 13.02
CA LEU A 320 18.29 4.14 13.93
C LEU A 320 17.17 5.14 13.62
N TRP A 321 16.92 5.47 12.36
CA TRP A 321 15.82 6.38 12.00
C TRP A 321 14.45 5.79 12.30
N VAL A 322 14.22 4.51 12.00
CA VAL A 322 12.96 3.83 12.35
C VAL A 322 12.76 3.80 13.88
N GLY A 323 13.79 3.41 14.64
CA GLY A 323 13.70 3.34 16.11
C GLY A 323 13.51 4.71 16.77
N ARG A 324 14.21 5.75 16.27
CA ARG A 324 14.06 7.13 16.80
C ARG A 324 12.70 7.74 16.49
N HIS A 325 11.90 7.13 15.63
CA HIS A 325 10.56 7.65 15.33
C HIS A 325 9.70 7.78 16.58
N GLU A 326 9.81 6.86 17.53
CA GLU A 326 9.05 6.94 18.79
C GLU A 326 9.40 8.15 19.65
N MET A 327 10.59 8.73 19.45
CA MET A 327 11.09 9.85 20.24
C MET A 327 10.73 11.21 19.63
N LEU A 328 10.07 11.24 18.47
CA LEU A 328 9.65 12.51 17.86
C LEU A 328 8.48 13.12 18.63
N TYR A 329 8.61 14.41 18.98
CA TYR A 329 7.59 15.17 19.72
C TYR A 329 6.26 15.27 18.97
N SER A 330 6.29 15.45 17.64
CA SER A 330 5.11 15.48 16.76
C SER A 330 5.30 14.50 15.61
N ARG A 331 4.26 13.70 15.33
CA ARG A 331 4.29 12.57 14.38
C ARG A 331 2.98 12.51 13.62
N ILE A 332 3.06 12.23 12.33
CA ILE A 332 1.87 11.97 11.50
C ILE A 332 1.78 10.51 11.05
N PHE A 333 2.87 9.75 11.17
CA PHE A 333 2.91 8.31 10.93
C PHE A 333 3.21 7.55 12.22
N ASN A 334 2.95 6.24 12.17
CA ASN A 334 3.34 5.27 13.18
C ASN A 334 4.76 4.70 12.94
N SER A 335 5.43 5.18 11.88
CA SER A 335 6.68 4.75 11.18
C SER A 335 6.81 3.30 10.84
#